data_AF-A0A174B4D0-F1
#
_entry.id   AF-A0A174B4D0-F1
#
_cell.length_a   1.000
_cell.length_b   1.000
_cell.length_c   1.000
_cell.angle_alpha   90.00
_cell.angle_beta   90.00
_cell.angle_gamma   90.00
#
_symmetry.space_group_name_H-M   'P 1'
#
loop_
_entity.id
_entity.type
_entity.pdbx_description
1 polymer ?
#
loop_
_entity_poly.entity_id
_entity_poly.type
_entity_poly.pdbx_seq_one_letter_code
_entity_poly.pdbx_strand_id
1 'polypeptide(L)'
;MKCEMIRDLLPLYIDGLTSEESNKEIDKHLKTCRGCKEYYREMTGEISEAVTISEEEIQDVELIKKIKRQRQKRILGVISGAVLVFAVLTALLLPRFYSHVKYDEIKLNYGTRGNIAYIELETKPGYEIYFTGTTKENESYLKALSIRKIGGTEKDVSGWEDEIGTKEDPCKWTIEFEDKIVVFENGELVEQKDK
;
A
#
# COMPACT_ATOMS: atom_id res chain seq x y z
N MET A 1 35.29 -8.47 72.01
CA MET A 1 34.96 -7.03 71.98
C MET A 1 33.44 -6.82 72.04
N LYS A 2 32.94 -5.71 72.62
CA LYS A 2 31.50 -5.37 72.65
C LYS A 2 31.03 -4.84 71.30
N CYS A 3 29.78 -5.07 70.92
CA CYS A 3 29.22 -4.65 69.63
C CYS A 3 29.30 -3.14 69.40
N GLU A 4 29.12 -2.32 70.45
CA GLU A 4 29.21 -0.85 70.36
C GLU A 4 30.62 -0.42 69.91
N MET A 5 31.66 -0.95 70.56
CA MET A 5 33.05 -0.67 70.16
C MET A 5 33.38 -1.17 68.75
N ILE A 6 32.78 -2.29 68.32
CA ILE A 6 32.94 -2.80 66.95
C ILE A 6 32.33 -1.82 65.95
N ARG A 7 31.13 -1.29 66.22
CA ARG A 7 30.45 -0.31 65.36
C ARG A 7 31.19 1.02 65.28
N ASP A 8 31.80 1.47 66.37
CA ASP A 8 32.59 2.69 66.39
C ASP A 8 33.91 2.54 65.61
N LEU A 9 34.52 1.35 65.64
CA LEU A 9 35.78 1.06 64.94
C LEU A 9 35.59 0.58 63.49
N LEU A 10 34.39 0.16 63.12
CA LEU A 10 34.06 -0.39 61.80
C LEU A 10 34.39 0.55 60.62
N PRO A 11 34.10 1.88 60.67
CA PRO A 11 34.52 2.79 59.61
C PRO A 11 36.04 2.80 59.42
N LEU A 12 36.80 2.90 60.52
CA LEU A 12 38.26 2.92 60.48
C LEU A 12 38.85 1.59 59.99
N TYR A 13 38.18 0.48 60.32
CA TYR A 13 38.54 -0.85 59.84
C TYR A 13 38.29 -1.00 58.34
N ILE A 14 37.18 -0.49 57.82
CA ILE A 14 36.89 -0.43 56.37
C ILE A 14 37.97 0.38 55.64
N ASP A 15 38.40 1.50 56.22
CA ASP A 15 39.44 2.37 55.67
C ASP A 15 40.88 1.81 55.87
N GLY A 16 41.03 0.68 56.56
CA GLY A 16 42.35 0.06 56.83
C GLY A 16 43.22 0.83 57.82
N LEU A 17 42.64 1.70 58.64
CA LEU A 17 43.33 2.58 59.59
C LEU A 17 43.42 2.02 61.02
N THR A 18 42.99 0.78 61.24
CA THR A 18 43.06 0.08 62.52
C THR A 18 44.33 -0.77 62.64
N SER A 19 44.80 -1.00 63.88
CA SER A 19 45.98 -1.84 64.12
C SER A 19 45.70 -3.31 63.78
N GLU A 20 46.76 -4.08 63.49
CA GLU A 20 46.65 -5.51 63.18
C GLU A 20 46.00 -6.33 64.32
N GLU A 21 46.26 -5.94 65.57
CA GLU A 21 45.63 -6.55 66.75
C GLU A 21 44.12 -6.27 66.79
N SER A 22 43.72 -5.04 66.47
CA SER A 22 42.31 -4.65 66.40
C SER A 22 41.59 -5.37 65.25
N ASN A 23 42.25 -5.54 64.10
CA ASN A 23 41.71 -6.26 62.95
C ASN A 23 41.35 -7.70 63.31
N LYS A 24 42.25 -8.42 64.01
CA LYS A 24 42.01 -9.80 64.45
C LYS A 24 40.77 -9.92 65.33
N GLU A 25 40.58 -8.98 66.25
CA GLU A 25 39.42 -8.97 67.15
C GLU A 25 38.12 -8.59 66.43
N ILE A 26 38.17 -7.65 65.49
CA ILE A 26 37.02 -7.27 64.64
C ILE A 26 36.60 -8.43 63.75
N ASP A 27 37.55 -9.08 63.06
CA ASP A 27 37.30 -10.25 62.20
C ASP A 27 36.63 -11.40 62.96
N LYS A 28 37.15 -11.70 64.16
CA LYS A 28 36.59 -12.73 65.02
C LYS A 28 35.16 -12.39 65.43
N HIS A 29 34.89 -11.13 65.72
CA HIS A 29 33.55 -10.69 66.10
C HIS A 29 32.57 -10.74 64.93
N LEU A 30 32.94 -10.26 63.73
CA LEU A 30 32.11 -10.30 62.51
C LEU A 30 31.76 -11.74 62.08
N LYS A 31 32.61 -12.73 62.41
CA LYS A 31 32.30 -14.16 62.20
C LYS A 31 31.21 -14.69 63.14
N THR A 32 31.10 -14.14 64.34
CA THR A 32 30.21 -14.66 65.41
C THR A 32 28.95 -13.82 65.64
N CYS A 33 28.95 -12.54 65.25
CA CYS A 33 27.87 -11.60 65.52
C CYS A 33 27.17 -11.16 64.24
N ARG A 34 25.97 -11.71 64.01
CA ARG A 34 25.15 -11.40 62.83
C ARG A 34 24.84 -9.90 62.71
N GLY A 35 24.50 -9.23 63.80
CA GLY A 35 24.12 -7.81 63.78
C GLY A 35 25.27 -6.85 63.45
N CYS A 36 26.53 -7.22 63.74
CA CYS A 36 27.69 -6.42 63.30
C CYS A 36 28.09 -6.75 61.85
N LYS A 37 27.85 -7.99 61.40
CA LYS A 37 28.08 -8.40 60.01
C LYS A 37 27.12 -7.71 59.04
N GLU A 38 25.84 -7.61 59.40
CA GLU A 38 24.83 -6.89 58.59
C GLU A 38 25.18 -5.39 58.51
N TYR A 39 25.53 -4.76 59.64
CA TYR A 39 25.96 -3.36 59.68
C TYR A 39 27.22 -3.08 58.83
N TYR A 40 28.21 -3.98 58.86
CA TYR A 40 29.39 -3.90 57.98
C TYR A 40 29.00 -3.94 56.49
N ARG A 41 28.10 -4.84 56.09
CA ARG A 41 27.65 -4.97 54.69
C ARG A 41 26.87 -3.76 54.19
N GLU A 42 26.05 -3.16 55.05
CA GLU A 42 25.34 -1.91 54.74
C GLU A 42 26.34 -0.76 54.49
N MET A 43 27.40 -0.67 55.30
CA MET A 43 28.43 0.36 55.16
C MET A 43 29.33 0.18 53.94
N THR A 44 29.67 -1.06 53.57
CA THR A 44 30.53 -1.33 52.41
C THR A 44 29.77 -1.33 51.08
N GLY A 45 28.44 -1.17 51.10
CA GLY A 45 27.62 -1.18 49.89
C GLY A 45 27.58 -2.54 49.18
N GLU A 46 27.98 -3.63 49.87
CA GLU A 46 27.83 -5.01 49.38
C GLU A 46 26.35 -5.45 49.46
N ILE A 47 25.52 -4.76 48.67
CA ILE A 47 24.23 -5.27 48.23
C ILE A 47 24.56 -6.55 47.47
N SER A 48 24.15 -7.71 47.99
CA SER A 48 24.32 -8.96 47.26
C SER A 48 23.66 -8.83 45.90
N GLU A 49 24.47 -8.89 44.85
CA GLU A 49 24.02 -9.07 43.48
C GLU A 49 23.11 -10.29 43.40
N ALA A 50 21.81 -10.01 43.31
CA ALA A 50 20.85 -10.67 42.46
C ALA A 50 19.52 -9.96 42.72
N VAL A 51 19.22 -8.92 41.94
CA VAL A 51 17.80 -8.66 41.63
C VAL A 51 17.37 -9.89 40.86
N THR A 52 16.83 -10.86 41.59
CA THR A 52 16.21 -12.05 41.02
C THR A 52 14.97 -11.54 40.30
N ILE A 53 15.08 -11.38 38.98
CA ILE A 53 13.93 -11.15 38.12
C ILE A 53 12.92 -12.23 38.49
N SER A 54 11.74 -11.83 38.97
CA SER A 54 10.78 -12.79 39.46
C SER A 54 10.27 -13.63 38.28
N GLU A 55 9.90 -14.88 38.54
CA GLU A 55 9.25 -15.72 37.53
C GLU A 55 7.96 -15.05 36.99
N GLU A 56 7.32 -14.18 37.77
CA GLU A 56 6.20 -13.35 37.32
C GLU A 56 6.61 -12.31 36.27
N GLU A 57 7.73 -11.60 36.44
CA GLU A 57 8.21 -10.61 35.46
C GLU A 57 8.59 -11.28 34.12
N ILE A 58 9.14 -12.49 34.16
CA ILE A 58 9.45 -13.28 32.96
C ILE A 58 8.15 -13.73 32.27
N GLN A 59 7.18 -14.24 33.04
CA GLN A 59 5.88 -14.66 32.52
C GLN A 59 5.10 -13.50 31.89
N ASP A 60 5.15 -12.31 32.48
CA ASP A 60 4.51 -11.11 31.94
C ASP A 60 5.08 -10.72 30.57
N VAL A 61 6.41 -10.77 30.42
CA VAL A 61 7.07 -10.51 29.14
C VAL A 61 6.68 -11.54 28.08
N GLU A 62 6.57 -12.82 28.45
CA GLU A 62 6.11 -13.88 27.55
C GLU A 62 4.64 -13.72 27.14
N LEU A 63 3.77 -13.33 28.08
CA LEU A 63 2.36 -13.06 27.83
C LEU A 63 2.20 -11.89 26.84
N ILE A 64 2.92 -10.80 27.05
CA ILE A 64 2.92 -9.63 26.15
C ILE A 64 3.41 -10.02 24.74
N LYS A 65 4.48 -10.83 24.63
CA LYS A 65 4.96 -11.34 23.34
C LYS A 65 3.91 -12.20 22.65
N LYS A 66 3.21 -13.07 23.38
CA LYS A 66 2.15 -13.95 22.86
C LYS A 66 0.96 -13.12 22.34
N ILE A 67 0.53 -12.11 23.09
CA ILE A 67 -0.55 -11.19 22.69
C ILE A 67 -0.16 -10.41 21.44
N LYS A 68 1.05 -9.83 21.38
CA LYS A 68 1.55 -9.12 20.19
C LYS A 68 1.57 -10.03 18.96
N ARG A 69 2.05 -11.26 19.08
CA ARG A 69 2.11 -12.23 17.99
C ARG A 69 0.72 -12.66 17.51
N GLN A 70 -0.24 -12.85 18.43
CA GLN A 70 -1.63 -13.14 18.06
C GLN A 70 -2.30 -11.94 17.36
N ARG A 71 -2.07 -10.72 17.86
CA ARG A 71 -2.57 -9.49 17.23
C ARG A 71 -2.00 -9.29 15.82
N GLN A 72 -0.71 -9.53 15.62
CA GLN A 72 -0.07 -9.48 14.29
C GLN A 72 -0.67 -10.50 13.33
N LYS A 73 -0.91 -11.74 13.76
CA LYS A 73 -1.58 -12.75 12.93
C LYS A 73 -3.01 -12.36 12.55
N ARG A 74 -3.76 -11.77 13.48
CA ARG A 74 -5.12 -11.25 13.21
C ARG A 74 -5.10 -10.10 12.21
N ILE A 75 -4.20 -9.13 12.39
CA ILE A 75 -4.04 -8.00 11.47
C ILE A 75 -3.65 -8.49 10.08
N LEU A 76 -2.71 -9.44 9.98
CA LEU A 76 -2.32 -10.02 8.70
C LEU A 76 -3.48 -10.76 8.01
N GLY A 77 -4.32 -11.46 8.78
CA GLY A 77 -5.56 -12.06 8.29
C GLY A 77 -6.56 -11.02 7.75
N VAL A 78 -6.75 -9.91 8.45
CA VAL A 78 -7.63 -8.82 8.00
C VAL A 78 -7.09 -8.15 6.74
N ILE A 79 -5.79 -7.86 6.67
CA ILE A 79 -5.16 -7.24 5.50
C ILE A 79 -5.24 -8.17 4.30
N SER A 80 -4.90 -9.45 4.46
CA SER A 80 -5.01 -10.43 3.36
C SER A 80 -6.45 -10.56 2.85
N GLY A 81 -7.43 -10.60 3.76
CA GLY A 81 -8.85 -10.56 3.39
C GLY A 81 -9.24 -9.30 2.62
N ALA A 82 -8.81 -8.12 3.09
CA ALA A 82 -9.09 -6.86 2.42
C ALA A 82 -8.44 -6.76 1.03
N VAL A 83 -7.20 -7.23 0.88
CA VAL A 83 -6.50 -7.29 -0.41
C VAL A 83 -7.22 -8.21 -1.39
N LEU A 84 -7.68 -9.38 -0.93
CA LEU A 84 -8.46 -10.30 -1.76
C LEU A 84 -9.78 -9.68 -2.22
N VAL A 85 -10.53 -9.05 -1.31
CA VAL A 85 -11.78 -8.36 -1.67
C VAL A 85 -11.52 -7.24 -2.67
N PHE A 86 -10.47 -6.45 -2.46
CA PHE A 86 -10.09 -5.38 -3.38
C PHE A 86 -9.71 -5.94 -4.76
N ALA A 87 -8.91 -7.00 -4.81
CA ALA A 87 -8.53 -7.66 -6.06
C ALA A 87 -9.73 -8.23 -6.83
N VAL A 88 -10.72 -8.80 -6.13
CA VAL A 88 -11.96 -9.28 -6.74
C VAL A 88 -12.80 -8.11 -7.27
N LEU A 89 -12.95 -7.04 -6.49
CA LEU A 89 -13.68 -5.85 -6.93
C LEU A 89 -13.03 -5.20 -8.15
N THR A 90 -11.71 -5.05 -8.17
CA THR A 90 -11.01 -4.50 -9.34
C THR A 90 -11.18 -5.42 -10.54
N ALA A 91 -11.01 -6.74 -10.41
CA ALA A 91 -11.22 -7.68 -11.51
C ALA A 91 -12.65 -7.63 -12.09
N LEU A 92 -13.67 -7.41 -11.26
CA LEU A 92 -15.06 -7.32 -11.70
C LEU A 92 -15.46 -5.95 -12.27
N LEU A 93 -14.81 -4.87 -11.81
CA LEU A 93 -15.16 -3.51 -12.20
C LEU A 93 -14.29 -2.97 -13.35
N LEU A 94 -13.01 -3.36 -13.43
CA LEU A 94 -12.08 -2.90 -14.48
C LEU A 94 -12.63 -3.11 -15.91
N PRO A 95 -13.19 -4.28 -16.28
CA PRO A 95 -13.72 -4.48 -17.64
C PRO A 95 -14.91 -3.58 -17.98
N ARG A 96 -15.59 -2.99 -16.98
CA ARG A 96 -16.68 -2.03 -17.22
C ARG A 96 -16.19 -0.62 -17.53
N PHE A 97 -14.97 -0.28 -17.11
CA PHE A 97 -14.36 1.03 -17.35
C PHE A 97 -13.38 1.00 -18.53
N TYR A 98 -12.75 -0.14 -18.77
CA TYR A 98 -11.80 -0.37 -19.86
C TYR A 98 -12.36 -1.34 -20.91
N SER A 99 -13.69 -1.38 -21.10
CA SER A 99 -14.26 -2.15 -22.21
C SER A 99 -13.74 -1.54 -23.50
N HIS A 100 -12.80 -2.21 -24.14
CA HIS A 100 -12.30 -1.79 -25.44
C HIS A 100 -13.39 -2.02 -26.50
N VAL A 101 -13.48 -1.11 -27.46
CA VAL A 101 -14.51 -1.16 -28.50
C VAL A 101 -13.95 -1.86 -29.72
N LYS A 102 -14.58 -2.97 -30.13
CA LYS A 102 -14.22 -3.64 -31.38
C LYS A 102 -14.96 -3.03 -32.56
N TYR A 103 -14.35 -3.10 -33.74
CA TYR A 103 -14.94 -2.60 -34.98
C TYR A 103 -16.35 -3.17 -35.24
N ASP A 104 -16.54 -4.48 -35.07
CA ASP A 104 -17.82 -5.17 -35.35
C ASP A 104 -18.94 -4.85 -34.35
N GLU A 105 -18.63 -4.15 -33.24
CA GLU A 105 -19.63 -3.73 -32.25
C GLU A 105 -20.34 -2.43 -32.63
N ILE A 106 -19.74 -1.67 -33.55
CA ILE A 106 -20.22 -0.38 -34.02
C ILE A 106 -20.67 -0.49 -35.47
N LYS A 107 -21.86 0.02 -35.76
CA LYS A 107 -22.32 0.16 -37.13
C LYS A 107 -21.83 1.48 -37.69
N LEU A 108 -20.99 1.41 -38.71
CA LEU A 108 -20.46 2.57 -39.42
C LEU A 108 -21.31 2.86 -40.65
N ASN A 109 -21.85 4.07 -40.74
CA ASN A 109 -22.48 4.61 -41.94
C ASN A 109 -21.61 5.77 -42.43
N TYR A 110 -21.20 5.76 -43.69
CA TYR A 110 -20.35 6.80 -44.27
C TYR A 110 -20.72 7.02 -45.73
N GLY A 111 -20.32 8.17 -46.27
CA GLY A 111 -20.55 8.50 -47.66
C GLY A 111 -20.45 9.99 -47.91
N THR A 112 -21.14 10.43 -48.96
CA THR A 112 -21.15 11.83 -49.38
C THR A 112 -22.59 12.34 -49.58
N ARG A 113 -22.79 13.61 -49.29
CA ARG A 113 -24.02 14.37 -49.52
C ARG A 113 -23.66 15.65 -50.26
N GLY A 114 -23.62 15.60 -51.58
CA GLY A 114 -23.11 16.71 -52.40
C GLY A 114 -21.60 16.88 -52.19
N ASN A 115 -21.18 18.05 -51.72
CA ASN A 115 -19.75 18.34 -51.44
C ASN A 115 -19.34 18.04 -49.98
N ILE A 116 -20.22 17.43 -49.20
CA ILE A 116 -19.95 17.11 -47.79
C ILE A 116 -19.74 15.61 -47.67
N ALA A 117 -18.60 15.20 -47.13
CA ALA A 117 -18.37 13.84 -46.70
C ALA A 117 -18.88 13.68 -45.26
N TYR A 118 -19.38 12.50 -44.92
CA TYR A 118 -19.85 12.21 -43.56
C TYR A 118 -19.45 10.82 -43.09
N ILE A 119 -19.33 10.68 -41.77
CA ILE A 119 -19.18 9.42 -41.07
C ILE A 119 -20.01 9.43 -39.79
N GLU A 120 -20.79 8.37 -39.58
CA GLU A 120 -21.69 8.18 -38.44
C GLU A 120 -21.41 6.81 -37.82
N LEU A 121 -21.24 6.79 -36.51
CA LEU A 121 -21.03 5.61 -35.69
C LEU A 121 -22.28 5.39 -34.85
N GLU A 122 -22.92 4.24 -35.05
CA GLU A 122 -24.16 3.85 -34.40
C GLU A 122 -23.89 2.67 -33.46
N THR A 123 -24.23 2.84 -32.18
CA THR A 123 -24.13 1.78 -31.16
C THR A 123 -25.38 0.90 -31.11
N LYS A 124 -25.29 -0.22 -30.37
CA LYS A 124 -26.47 -1.01 -29.99
C LYS A 124 -27.37 -0.21 -29.03
N PRO A 125 -28.70 -0.42 -29.04
CA PRO A 125 -29.61 0.26 -28.12
C PRO A 125 -29.21 0.15 -26.64
N GLY A 126 -29.28 1.25 -25.91
CA GLY A 126 -28.98 1.33 -24.48
C GLY A 126 -27.48 1.42 -24.14
N TYR A 127 -26.66 1.73 -25.13
CA TYR A 127 -25.23 1.93 -25.01
C TYR A 127 -24.82 3.31 -25.54
N GLU A 128 -23.78 3.88 -24.94
CA GLU A 128 -23.16 5.15 -25.31
C GLU A 128 -21.66 4.91 -25.57
N ILE A 129 -21.12 5.53 -26.62
CA ILE A 129 -19.72 5.37 -26.99
C ILE A 129 -18.89 6.60 -26.60
N TYR A 130 -17.70 6.35 -26.07
CA TYR A 130 -16.74 7.39 -25.70
C TYR A 130 -15.54 7.35 -26.64
N PHE A 131 -15.17 8.52 -27.15
CA PHE A 131 -14.01 8.72 -28.00
C PHE A 131 -13.05 9.72 -27.39
N THR A 132 -11.79 9.64 -27.82
CA THR A 132 -10.83 10.73 -27.72
C THR A 132 -10.20 10.95 -29.08
N GLY A 133 -9.71 12.15 -29.36
CA GLY A 133 -9.17 12.43 -30.67
C GLY A 133 -8.55 13.81 -30.79
N THR A 134 -7.99 14.03 -31.97
CA THR A 134 -7.43 15.32 -32.37
C THR A 134 -7.88 15.61 -33.79
N THR A 135 -8.27 16.85 -34.02
CA THR A 135 -8.58 17.35 -35.36
C THR A 135 -7.53 18.38 -35.73
N LYS A 136 -6.95 18.20 -36.91
CA LYS A 136 -6.15 19.16 -37.65
C LYS A 136 -6.91 19.53 -38.92
N GLU A 137 -6.44 20.54 -39.63
CA GLU A 137 -7.02 20.94 -40.92
C GLU A 137 -7.13 19.72 -41.85
N ASN A 138 -8.35 19.42 -42.29
CA ASN A 138 -8.74 18.28 -43.12
C ASN A 138 -8.36 16.88 -42.61
N GLU A 139 -7.78 16.72 -41.41
CA GLU A 139 -7.42 15.41 -40.85
C GLU A 139 -7.89 15.27 -39.39
N SER A 140 -8.77 14.31 -39.15
CA SER A 140 -9.26 13.95 -37.82
C SER A 140 -8.85 12.54 -37.45
N TYR A 141 -8.25 12.39 -36.27
CA TYR A 141 -7.96 11.10 -35.66
C TYR A 141 -8.85 10.90 -34.44
N LEU A 142 -9.56 9.78 -34.40
CA LEU A 142 -10.48 9.39 -33.35
C LEU A 142 -10.12 8.00 -32.85
N LYS A 143 -10.08 7.82 -31.54
CA LYS A 143 -9.89 6.53 -30.88
C LYS A 143 -11.13 6.18 -30.08
N ALA A 144 -11.78 5.07 -30.43
CA ALA A 144 -12.87 4.50 -29.67
C ALA A 144 -12.33 3.93 -28.37
N LEU A 145 -12.69 4.56 -27.24
CA LEU A 145 -12.18 4.21 -25.92
C LEU A 145 -13.02 3.11 -25.29
N SER A 146 -14.33 3.34 -25.21
CA SER A 146 -15.24 2.38 -24.57
C SER A 146 -16.69 2.56 -25.00
N ILE A 147 -17.48 1.49 -24.84
CA ILE A 147 -18.93 1.56 -24.86
C ILE A 147 -19.44 1.31 -23.43
N ARG A 148 -20.28 2.22 -22.92
CA ARG A 148 -20.92 2.09 -21.61
C ARG A 148 -22.40 1.79 -21.75
N LYS A 149 -22.90 0.85 -20.95
CA LYS A 149 -24.33 0.60 -20.83
C LYS A 149 -25.00 1.71 -20.01
N ILE A 150 -25.84 2.51 -20.65
CA ILE A 150 -26.62 3.59 -20.04
C ILE A 150 -28.07 3.18 -19.76
N GLY A 151 -28.55 2.08 -20.39
CA GLY A 151 -29.95 1.66 -20.31
C GLY A 151 -30.84 2.42 -21.30
N GLY A 152 -32.12 2.01 -21.41
CA GLY A 152 -33.04 2.55 -22.41
C GLY A 152 -33.00 1.81 -23.76
N THR A 153 -33.81 2.28 -24.71
CA THR A 153 -34.00 1.68 -26.04
C THR A 153 -33.42 2.52 -27.17
N GLU A 154 -32.86 3.69 -26.85
CA GLU A 154 -32.27 4.60 -27.83
C GLU A 154 -30.86 4.15 -28.20
N LYS A 155 -30.46 4.44 -29.44
CA LYS A 155 -29.11 4.21 -29.93
C LYS A 155 -28.34 5.51 -29.87
N ASP A 156 -27.10 5.44 -29.41
CA ASP A 156 -26.18 6.57 -29.52
C ASP A 156 -25.61 6.62 -30.94
N VAL A 157 -25.66 7.80 -31.54
CA VAL A 157 -25.18 8.10 -32.90
C VAL A 157 -24.23 9.29 -32.80
N SER A 158 -22.95 9.03 -33.07
CA SER A 158 -21.91 10.06 -33.12
C SER A 158 -21.44 10.22 -34.56
N GLY A 159 -21.46 11.45 -35.09
CA GLY A 159 -21.08 11.69 -36.48
C GLY A 159 -20.24 12.93 -36.69
N TRP A 160 -19.49 12.90 -37.78
CA TRP A 160 -18.66 14.00 -38.27
C TRP A 160 -18.97 14.23 -39.73
N GLU A 161 -18.99 15.50 -40.12
CA GLU A 161 -19.21 15.95 -41.49
C GLU A 161 -18.16 17.01 -41.80
N ASP A 162 -17.64 16.99 -43.03
CA ASP A 162 -16.65 17.97 -43.50
C ASP A 162 -16.71 18.11 -45.02
N GLU A 163 -16.20 19.22 -45.55
CA GLU A 163 -16.15 19.44 -47.00
C GLU A 163 -15.15 18.49 -47.66
N ILE A 164 -15.51 18.00 -48.85
CA ILE A 164 -14.64 17.14 -49.65
C ILE A 164 -13.39 17.94 -50.07
N GLY A 165 -12.23 17.40 -49.73
CA GLY A 165 -10.93 17.96 -50.07
C GLY A 165 -10.45 17.57 -51.47
N THR A 166 -9.27 18.04 -51.84
CA THR A 166 -8.64 17.68 -53.12
C THR A 166 -8.02 16.29 -53.05
N LYS A 167 -7.46 15.80 -54.17
CA LYS A 167 -6.68 14.54 -54.14
C LYS A 167 -5.38 14.64 -53.35
N GLU A 168 -4.80 15.83 -53.26
CA GLU A 168 -3.54 16.08 -52.56
C GLU A 168 -3.75 16.39 -51.07
N ASP A 169 -4.95 16.88 -50.73
CA ASP A 169 -5.39 17.21 -49.39
C ASP A 169 -6.87 16.83 -49.22
N PRO A 170 -7.16 15.53 -49.08
CA PRO A 170 -8.53 15.05 -48.88
C PRO A 170 -8.97 15.30 -47.44
N CYS A 171 -10.29 15.40 -47.23
CA CYS A 171 -10.83 15.26 -45.88
C CYS A 171 -10.59 13.83 -45.41
N LYS A 172 -9.88 13.65 -44.30
CA LYS A 172 -9.41 12.38 -43.81
C LYS A 172 -9.87 12.11 -42.38
N TRP A 173 -10.54 10.98 -42.16
CA TRP A 173 -10.86 10.48 -40.82
C TRP A 173 -10.14 9.16 -40.57
N THR A 174 -9.37 9.10 -39.49
CA THR A 174 -8.79 7.86 -38.99
C THR A 174 -9.50 7.46 -37.70
N ILE A 175 -10.12 6.29 -37.69
CA ILE A 175 -10.81 5.73 -36.53
C ILE A 175 -10.06 4.49 -36.03
N GLU A 176 -9.59 4.56 -34.79
CA GLU A 176 -8.90 3.48 -34.10
C GLU A 176 -9.86 2.77 -33.13
N PHE A 177 -10.10 1.50 -33.40
CA PHE A 177 -10.74 0.52 -32.53
C PHE A 177 -9.69 -0.32 -31.78
N GLU A 178 -10.14 -1.21 -30.90
CA GLU A 178 -9.27 -2.17 -30.21
C GLU A 178 -8.49 -3.04 -31.20
N ASP A 179 -9.23 -3.57 -32.17
CA ASP A 179 -8.80 -4.62 -33.09
C ASP A 179 -8.47 -4.09 -34.50
N LYS A 180 -8.90 -2.87 -34.83
CA LYS A 180 -8.73 -2.30 -36.18
C LYS A 180 -8.42 -0.82 -36.19
N ILE A 181 -7.73 -0.39 -37.23
CA ILE A 181 -7.64 1.02 -37.66
C ILE A 181 -8.32 1.13 -39.01
N VAL A 182 -9.17 2.15 -39.16
CA VAL A 182 -9.98 2.38 -40.34
C VAL A 182 -9.78 3.80 -40.80
N VAL A 183 -9.48 4.01 -42.08
CA VAL A 183 -9.21 5.32 -42.66
C VAL A 183 -10.21 5.63 -43.76
N PHE A 184 -10.79 6.80 -43.68
CA PHE A 184 -11.72 7.34 -44.67
C PHE A 184 -11.12 8.58 -45.31
N GLU A 185 -11.26 8.71 -46.61
CA GLU A 185 -10.88 9.89 -47.38
C GLU A 185 -12.07 10.33 -48.23
N ASN A 186 -12.47 11.60 -48.11
CA ASN A 186 -13.57 12.20 -48.88
C ASN A 186 -14.88 11.38 -48.83
N GLY A 187 -15.15 10.73 -47.70
CA GLY A 187 -16.35 9.92 -47.49
C GLY A 187 -16.27 8.49 -48.03
N GLU A 188 -15.11 8.05 -48.50
CA GLU A 188 -14.86 6.67 -48.93
C GLU A 188 -13.92 5.94 -47.96
N LEU A 189 -14.16 4.65 -47.73
CA LEU A 189 -13.27 3.79 -46.96
C LEU A 189 -12.05 3.42 -47.81
N VAL A 190 -10.85 3.88 -47.40
CA VAL A 190 -9.60 3.67 -48.16
C VAL A 190 -8.65 2.66 -47.51
N GLU A 191 -8.69 2.52 -46.18
CA GLU A 191 -7.85 1.56 -45.47
C GLU A 191 -8.60 0.89 -44.31
N GLN A 192 -8.42 -0.42 -44.18
CA GLN A 192 -8.84 -1.19 -43.01
C GLN A 192 -7.70 -2.13 -42.62
N LYS A 193 -7.13 -1.92 -41.43
CA LYS A 193 -5.95 -2.64 -40.94
C LYS A 193 -6.22 -3.27 -39.58
N ASP A 194 -5.94 -4.56 -39.46
CA ASP A 194 -6.01 -5.30 -38.20
C ASP A 194 -4.82 -4.96 -37.28
N LYS A 195 -5.04 -5.00 -35.97
CA LYS A 195 -4.03 -4.84 -34.90
C LYS A 195 -3.75 -6.16 -34.19
#